data_AF-A0A538RGY5-F1
#
_entry.id   AF-A0A538RGY5-F1
#
_cell.length_a   1.000
_cell.length_b   1.000
_cell.length_c   1.000
_cell.angle_alpha   90.00
_cell.angle_beta   90.00
_cell.angle_gamma   90.00
#
_symmetry.space_group_name_H-M   'P 1'
#
loop_
_entity.id
_entity.type
_entity.pdbx_description
1 polymer ?
#
loop_
_entity_poly.entity_id
_entity_poly.type
_entity_poly.pdbx_seq_one_letter_code
_entity_poly.pdbx_strand_id
1 'polypeptide(L)'
;MVTGYTGRLRKLDDLAFAAAARAYSDEHPRPAFATAAAVRSAFATGRVVTVAGDSVSIADRDEVALDVVDPAAATIAASLTLRDVAAWRAELSRAGITPTAVGEPNTAIGQVRFSVAAPVSITTAQLEKARLFGARVEPVTRHHQTTWATLRRSPPAGLDVGGATLPDDQIDLIGLHVLRGIPHDAYAIVTGESPDDYWYVLPITIALAATMLVFAWALVRAIRRDLWPARAG
;
A
#
# COMPACT_ATOMS: atom_id res chain seq x y z
N MET A 1 -5.91 6.77 -13.25
CA MET A 1 -7.23 7.09 -12.65
C MET A 1 -7.24 6.47 -11.27
N VAL A 2 -7.37 7.26 -10.20
CA VAL A 2 -7.58 6.71 -8.87
C VAL A 2 -9.05 6.31 -8.79
N THR A 3 -9.32 5.01 -8.77
CA THR A 3 -10.65 4.47 -8.45
C THR A 3 -10.94 4.81 -7.00
N GLY A 4 -11.64 5.92 -6.77
CA GLY A 4 -12.07 6.33 -5.44
C GLY A 4 -13.23 5.47 -4.95
N TYR A 5 -13.28 5.23 -3.64
CA TYR A 5 -14.46 4.65 -3.00
C TYR A 5 -15.53 5.73 -2.82
N THR A 6 -16.76 5.45 -3.23
CA THR A 6 -17.93 6.32 -3.02
C THR A 6 -18.87 5.69 -1.99
N GLY A 7 -19.28 6.47 -0.99
CA GLY A 7 -20.17 6.01 0.08
C GLY A 7 -20.39 7.09 1.14
N ARG A 8 -21.12 6.73 2.21
CA ARG A 8 -21.41 7.66 3.31
C ARG A 8 -20.26 7.65 4.32
N LEU A 9 -19.74 8.84 4.63
CA LEU A 9 -18.75 9.00 5.69
C LEU A 9 -19.45 8.99 7.06
N ARG A 10 -19.04 8.10 7.95
CA ARG A 10 -19.54 8.02 9.34
C ARG A 10 -18.35 7.92 10.31
N LYS A 11 -18.48 8.49 11.51
CA LYS A 11 -17.47 8.26 12.56
C LYS A 11 -17.43 6.76 12.86
N LEU A 12 -16.22 6.21 12.97
CA LEU A 12 -16.05 4.79 13.23
C LEU A 12 -16.72 4.39 14.54
N ASP A 13 -16.57 5.21 15.58
CA ASP A 13 -17.13 4.94 16.91
C ASP A 13 -18.67 4.86 16.93
N ASP A 14 -19.36 5.38 15.91
CA ASP A 14 -20.81 5.27 15.76
C ASP A 14 -21.25 3.95 15.09
N LEU A 15 -20.31 3.07 14.74
CA LEU A 15 -20.57 1.82 14.02
C LEU A 15 -20.43 0.62 14.96
N ALA A 16 -21.34 -0.35 14.83
CA ALA A 16 -21.37 -1.54 15.69
C ALA A 16 -20.09 -2.39 15.63
N PHE A 17 -19.35 -2.31 14.51
CA PHE A 17 -18.10 -3.04 14.31
C PHE A 17 -16.84 -2.28 14.78
N ALA A 18 -16.97 -1.07 15.36
CA ALA A 18 -15.83 -0.22 15.74
C ALA A 18 -14.81 -0.95 16.64
N ALA A 19 -15.30 -1.63 17.68
CA ALA A 19 -14.45 -2.36 18.62
C ALA A 19 -13.72 -3.53 17.94
N ALA A 20 -14.42 -4.28 17.09
CA ALA A 20 -13.84 -5.39 16.34
C ALA A 20 -12.80 -4.90 15.32
N ALA A 21 -13.05 -3.77 14.64
CA ALA A 21 -12.10 -3.18 13.71
C ALA A 21 -10.82 -2.69 14.40
N ARG A 22 -10.96 -2.08 15.60
CA ARG A 22 -9.82 -1.66 16.42
C ARG A 22 -8.99 -2.87 16.87
N ALA A 23 -9.64 -3.88 17.46
CA ALA A 23 -8.97 -5.11 17.88
C ALA A 23 -8.26 -5.81 16.72
N TYR A 24 -8.92 -5.91 15.56
CA TYR A 24 -8.30 -6.49 14.36
C TYR A 24 -7.07 -5.69 13.90
N SER A 25 -7.13 -4.36 13.91
CA SER A 25 -6.01 -3.48 13.58
C SER A 25 -4.83 -3.64 14.55
N ASP A 26 -5.13 -3.86 15.84
CA ASP A 26 -4.13 -4.10 16.88
C ASP A 26 -3.48 -5.49 16.78
N GLU A 27 -4.17 -6.47 16.19
CA GLU A 27 -3.61 -7.81 15.92
C GLU A 27 -2.86 -7.90 14.58
N HIS A 28 -3.17 -7.02 13.64
CA HIS A 28 -2.66 -7.08 12.26
C HIS A 28 -1.94 -5.77 11.87
N PRO A 29 -0.72 -5.54 12.41
CA PRO A 29 0.07 -4.37 12.06
C PRO A 29 0.31 -4.31 10.55
N ARG A 30 0.19 -3.11 9.99
CA ARG A 30 0.41 -2.86 8.56
C ARG A 30 1.78 -2.21 8.36
N PRO A 31 2.60 -2.68 7.40
CA PRO A 31 3.88 -2.07 7.14
C PRO A 31 3.68 -0.64 6.63
N ALA A 32 4.31 0.31 7.29
CA ALA A 32 4.48 1.66 6.80
C ALA A 32 5.88 1.79 6.20
N PHE A 33 5.97 2.28 4.97
CA PHE A 33 7.25 2.37 4.28
C PHE A 33 7.93 3.71 4.56
N ALA A 34 9.24 3.68 4.79
CA ALA A 34 10.06 4.88 5.02
C ALA A 34 11.41 4.76 4.31
N THR A 35 12.06 5.90 4.07
CA THR A 35 13.43 5.93 3.53
C THR A 35 14.45 5.72 4.64
N ALA A 36 15.65 5.24 4.29
CA ALA A 36 16.75 5.11 5.24
C ALA A 36 17.07 6.44 5.95
N ALA A 37 17.03 7.55 5.22
CA ALA A 37 17.24 8.89 5.77
C ALA A 37 16.18 9.27 6.82
N ALA A 38 14.90 9.00 6.53
CA ALA A 38 13.82 9.24 7.47
C ALA A 38 13.98 8.40 8.75
N VAL A 39 14.32 7.11 8.60
CA VAL A 39 14.60 6.22 9.73
C VAL A 39 15.78 6.70 10.57
N ARG A 40 16.89 7.13 9.95
CA ARG A 40 18.02 7.69 10.71
C ARG A 40 17.66 8.96 11.47
N SER A 41 16.84 9.83 10.87
CA SER A 41 16.38 11.06 11.52
C SER A 41 15.54 10.77 12.77
N ALA A 42 14.83 9.63 12.77
CA ALA A 42 13.98 9.23 13.88
C ALA A 42 14.74 8.83 15.14
N PHE A 43 16.01 8.45 15.05
CA PHE A 43 16.83 8.24 16.26
C PHE A 43 17.00 9.52 17.09
N ALA A 44 16.90 10.70 16.47
CA ALA A 44 16.98 11.97 17.18
C ALA A 44 15.61 12.51 17.62
N THR A 45 14.53 12.14 16.92
CA THR A 45 13.20 12.74 17.10
C THR A 45 12.15 11.79 17.70
N GLY A 46 12.43 10.48 17.73
CA GLY A 46 11.48 9.44 18.14
C GLY A 46 10.32 9.20 17.16
N ARG A 47 10.38 9.81 15.96
CA ARG A 47 9.30 9.73 14.95
C ARG A 47 9.87 9.53 13.55
N VAL A 48 9.27 8.64 12.77
CA VAL A 48 9.60 8.45 11.34
C VAL A 48 8.53 9.09 10.46
N VAL A 49 8.97 9.84 9.46
CA VAL A 49 8.11 10.29 8.36
C VAL A 49 8.09 9.20 7.28
N THR A 50 6.91 8.70 6.94
CA THR A 50 6.72 7.66 5.92
C THR A 50 6.83 8.25 4.51
N VAL A 51 6.97 7.37 3.51
CA VAL A 51 6.91 7.75 2.09
C VAL A 51 5.57 8.39 1.73
N ALA A 52 4.49 8.04 2.43
CA ALA A 52 3.17 8.66 2.26
C ALA A 52 3.05 10.06 2.90
N GLY A 53 4.07 10.51 3.64
CA GLY A 53 4.09 11.81 4.32
C GLY A 53 3.55 11.79 5.75
N ASP A 54 3.13 10.63 6.26
CA ASP A 54 2.64 10.50 7.63
C ASP A 54 3.78 10.48 8.64
N SER A 55 3.58 11.11 9.80
CA SER A 55 4.48 10.92 10.95
C SER A 55 4.02 9.71 11.77
N VAL A 56 4.93 8.79 12.06
CA VAL A 56 4.70 7.60 12.89
C VAL A 56 5.60 7.66 14.12
N SER A 57 5.03 7.47 15.31
CA SER A 57 5.83 7.20 16.53
C SER A 57 6.22 5.73 16.54
N ILE A 58 7.46 5.42 16.88
CA ILE A 58 7.98 4.05 16.91
C ILE A 58 8.31 3.66 18.35
N ALA A 59 7.85 2.49 18.77
CA ALA A 59 8.23 1.87 20.01
C ALA A 59 9.41 0.91 19.82
N ASP A 60 10.21 0.73 20.86
CA ASP A 60 11.37 -0.17 20.90
C ASP A 60 11.07 -1.60 20.44
N ARG A 61 9.86 -2.09 20.68
CA ARG A 61 9.40 -3.43 20.29
C ARG A 61 8.93 -3.54 18.85
N ASP A 62 8.72 -2.43 18.16
CA ASP A 62 8.18 -2.44 16.80
C ASP A 62 9.21 -3.04 15.85
N GLU A 63 8.70 -3.85 14.93
CA GLU A 63 9.53 -4.58 14.00
C GLU A 63 9.86 -3.72 12.77
N VAL A 64 11.12 -3.81 12.34
CA VAL A 64 11.67 -3.13 11.18
C VAL A 64 12.18 -4.18 10.21
N ALA A 65 11.63 -4.17 9.02
CA ALA A 65 12.05 -4.97 7.89
C ALA A 65 12.81 -4.07 6.90
N LEU A 66 13.95 -4.54 6.40
CA LEU A 66 14.78 -3.85 5.42
C LEU A 66 15.03 -4.78 4.23
N ASP A 67 14.73 -4.31 3.04
CA ASP A 67 15.14 -4.97 1.80
C ASP A 67 16.39 -4.25 1.27
N VAL A 68 17.48 -5.01 1.17
CA VAL A 68 18.81 -4.49 0.85
C VAL A 68 19.32 -5.13 -0.43
N VAL A 69 19.74 -4.32 -1.39
CA VAL A 69 20.43 -4.76 -2.59
C VAL A 69 21.80 -5.32 -2.22
N ASP A 70 22.05 -6.58 -2.59
CA ASP A 70 23.35 -7.21 -2.45
C ASP A 70 24.32 -6.65 -3.50
N PRO A 71 25.37 -5.91 -3.11
CA PRO A 71 26.28 -5.29 -4.06
C PRO A 71 27.14 -6.32 -4.81
N ALA A 72 27.24 -7.56 -4.30
CA ALA A 72 28.08 -8.61 -4.86
C ALA A 72 27.29 -9.68 -5.61
N ALA A 73 25.96 -9.53 -5.77
CA ALA A 73 25.12 -10.51 -6.42
C ALA A 73 24.12 -9.88 -7.39
N ALA A 74 23.89 -10.59 -8.49
CA ALA A 74 22.92 -10.21 -9.51
C ALA A 74 22.24 -11.45 -10.09
N THR A 75 21.06 -11.25 -10.66
CA THR A 75 20.33 -12.27 -11.42
C THR A 75 20.21 -11.85 -12.87
N ILE A 76 20.57 -12.72 -13.80
CA ILE A 76 20.34 -12.51 -15.23
C ILE A 76 19.02 -13.21 -15.58
N ALA A 77 18.02 -12.44 -16.00
CA ALA A 77 16.81 -12.96 -16.62
C ALA A 77 16.99 -12.99 -18.14
N ALA A 78 17.05 -14.19 -18.72
CA ALA A 78 17.35 -14.42 -20.13
C ALA A 78 16.15 -15.02 -20.87
N SER A 79 15.92 -14.59 -22.11
CA SER A 79 14.78 -15.03 -22.91
C SER A 79 14.96 -16.43 -23.50
N LEU A 80 14.03 -17.34 -23.20
CA LEU A 80 13.94 -18.68 -23.79
C LEU A 80 13.39 -18.68 -25.22
N THR A 81 12.77 -17.59 -25.67
CA THR A 81 12.27 -17.50 -27.07
C THR A 81 13.40 -17.29 -28.07
N LEU A 82 14.57 -16.86 -27.60
CA LEU A 82 15.75 -16.64 -28.44
C LEU A 82 16.69 -17.85 -28.44
N ARG A 83 16.85 -18.48 -27.26
CA ARG A 83 17.85 -19.54 -27.04
C ARG A 83 17.40 -20.44 -25.89
N ASP A 84 17.76 -21.71 -25.95
CA ASP A 84 17.56 -22.62 -24.81
C ASP A 84 18.56 -22.36 -23.67
N VAL A 85 18.37 -23.06 -22.56
CA VAL A 85 19.19 -22.90 -21.35
C VAL A 85 20.67 -23.24 -21.61
N ALA A 86 20.97 -24.27 -22.39
CA ALA A 86 22.33 -24.71 -22.65
C ALA A 86 23.09 -23.70 -23.53
N ALA A 87 22.42 -23.19 -24.56
CA ALA A 87 22.92 -22.12 -25.42
C ALA A 87 23.18 -20.85 -24.61
N TRP A 88 22.28 -20.46 -23.70
CA TRP A 88 22.51 -19.34 -22.80
C TRP A 88 23.75 -19.53 -21.91
N ARG A 89 23.91 -20.70 -21.28
CA ARG A 89 25.10 -20.98 -20.46
C ARG A 89 26.40 -20.87 -21.26
N ALA A 90 26.41 -21.37 -22.50
CA ALA A 90 27.57 -21.29 -23.37
C ALA A 90 27.92 -19.85 -23.77
N GLU A 91 26.91 -19.01 -24.08
CA GLU A 91 27.11 -17.59 -24.38
C GLU A 91 27.59 -16.80 -23.16
N LEU A 92 26.99 -17.02 -22.00
CA LEU A 92 27.39 -16.37 -20.75
C LEU A 92 28.85 -16.71 -20.41
N SER A 93 29.23 -17.99 -20.52
CA SER A 93 30.61 -18.43 -20.32
C SER A 93 31.58 -17.76 -21.30
N ARG A 94 31.21 -17.67 -22.59
CA ARG A 94 31.99 -16.93 -23.61
C ARG A 94 32.10 -15.43 -23.31
N ALA A 95 31.10 -14.85 -22.66
CA ALA A 95 31.11 -13.46 -22.19
C ALA A 95 31.94 -13.26 -20.89
N GLY A 96 32.52 -14.33 -20.33
CA GLY A 96 33.25 -14.28 -19.06
C GLY A 96 32.34 -14.22 -17.83
N ILE A 97 31.06 -14.58 -17.98
CA ILE A 97 30.08 -14.67 -16.91
C ILE A 97 29.91 -16.14 -16.53
N THR A 98 30.20 -16.47 -15.28
CA THR A 98 29.99 -17.82 -14.74
C THR A 98 28.83 -17.79 -13.75
N PRO A 99 27.62 -18.26 -14.14
CA PRO A 99 26.52 -18.38 -13.20
C PRO A 99 26.85 -19.31 -12.03
N THR A 100 26.52 -18.89 -10.82
CA THR A 100 26.63 -19.72 -9.61
C THR A 100 25.47 -20.69 -9.47
N ALA A 101 24.30 -20.34 -10.01
CA ALA A 101 23.12 -21.18 -10.05
C ALA A 101 22.29 -20.89 -11.30
N VAL A 102 21.43 -21.85 -11.66
CA VAL A 102 20.44 -21.71 -12.72
C VAL A 102 19.09 -22.07 -12.13
N GLY A 103 18.13 -21.15 -12.27
CA GLY A 103 16.76 -21.39 -11.86
C GLY A 103 16.00 -22.24 -12.85
N GLU A 104 14.86 -22.79 -12.41
CA GLU A 104 13.96 -23.53 -13.29
C GLU A 104 13.44 -22.63 -14.44
N PRO A 105 13.45 -23.13 -15.69
CA PRO A 105 12.89 -22.42 -16.83
C PRO A 105 11.39 -22.10 -16.64
N ASN A 106 11.02 -20.84 -16.75
CA ASN A 106 9.62 -20.43 -16.72
C ASN A 106 9.10 -20.26 -18.15
N THR A 107 8.42 -21.30 -18.64
CA THR A 107 7.88 -21.34 -20.00
C THR A 107 6.68 -20.40 -20.21
N ALA A 108 5.94 -20.05 -19.15
CA ALA A 108 4.78 -19.16 -19.25
C ALA A 108 5.18 -17.73 -19.64
N ILE A 109 6.33 -17.25 -19.15
CA ILE A 109 6.89 -15.93 -19.49
C ILE A 109 8.07 -16.04 -20.47
N GLY A 110 8.46 -17.25 -20.87
CA GLY A 110 9.56 -17.51 -21.79
C GLY A 110 10.92 -17.04 -21.26
N GLN A 111 11.24 -17.27 -19.99
CA GLN A 111 12.49 -16.82 -19.37
C GLN A 111 13.16 -17.89 -18.51
N VAL A 112 14.48 -17.82 -18.40
CA VAL A 112 15.30 -18.57 -17.44
C VAL A 112 16.17 -17.58 -16.66
N ARG A 113 16.40 -17.87 -15.37
CA ARG A 113 17.20 -17.01 -14.49
C ARG A 113 18.53 -17.65 -14.15
N PHE A 114 19.59 -16.85 -14.14
CA PHE A 114 20.94 -17.25 -13.77
C PHE A 114 21.43 -16.37 -12.62
N SER A 115 21.80 -16.97 -11.49
CA SER A 115 22.41 -16.24 -10.38
C SER A 115 23.90 -16.03 -10.66
N VAL A 116 24.43 -14.85 -10.35
CA VAL A 116 25.83 -14.49 -10.59
C VAL A 116 26.39 -13.81 -9.34
N ALA A 117 27.59 -14.22 -8.90
CA ALA A 117 28.33 -13.59 -7.82
C ALA A 117 29.15 -12.39 -8.36
N ALA A 118 28.45 -11.41 -8.92
CA ALA A 118 29.03 -10.15 -9.38
C ALA A 118 28.01 -9.01 -9.27
N PRO A 119 28.47 -7.74 -9.16
CA PRO A 119 27.58 -6.58 -9.16
C PRO A 119 26.81 -6.41 -10.46
N VAL A 120 25.58 -5.87 -10.37
CA VAL A 120 24.70 -5.58 -11.52
C VAL A 120 25.43 -4.80 -12.62
N SER A 121 26.19 -3.76 -12.27
CA SER A 121 26.90 -2.90 -13.22
C SER A 121 27.95 -3.68 -14.03
N ILE A 122 28.72 -4.54 -13.37
CA ILE A 122 29.75 -5.38 -14.01
C ILE A 122 29.10 -6.41 -14.93
N THR A 123 28.06 -7.10 -14.44
CA THR A 123 27.36 -8.12 -15.23
C THR A 123 26.67 -7.50 -16.45
N THR A 124 26.06 -6.31 -16.29
CA THR A 124 25.41 -5.59 -17.39
C THR A 124 26.43 -5.21 -18.46
N ALA A 125 27.56 -4.62 -18.07
CA ALA A 125 28.62 -4.25 -19.01
C ALA A 125 29.19 -5.47 -19.77
N GLN A 126 29.30 -6.62 -19.11
CA GLN A 126 29.73 -7.86 -19.76
C GLN A 126 28.70 -8.37 -20.79
N LEU A 127 27.41 -8.34 -20.46
CA LEU A 127 26.34 -8.71 -21.40
C LEU A 127 26.29 -7.77 -22.61
N GLU A 128 26.43 -6.47 -22.40
CA GLU A 128 26.46 -5.46 -23.47
C GLU A 128 27.67 -5.63 -24.39
N LYS A 129 28.87 -5.83 -23.80
CA LYS A 129 30.09 -6.11 -24.57
C LYS A 129 29.96 -7.38 -25.42
N ALA A 130 29.27 -8.40 -24.90
CA ALA A 130 28.96 -9.63 -25.62
C ALA A 130 27.73 -9.54 -26.54
N ARG A 131 27.06 -8.37 -26.60
CA ARG A 131 25.84 -8.13 -27.40
C ARG A 131 24.69 -9.10 -27.08
N LEU A 132 24.58 -9.52 -25.82
CA LEU A 132 23.55 -10.45 -25.33
C LEU A 132 22.27 -9.71 -24.90
N PHE A 133 21.68 -8.95 -25.81
CA PHE A 133 20.51 -8.09 -25.54
C PHE A 133 19.20 -8.84 -25.23
N GLY A 134 19.20 -10.16 -25.40
CA GLY A 134 18.10 -11.04 -25.01
C GLY A 134 18.03 -11.34 -23.50
N ALA A 135 18.90 -10.71 -22.71
CA ALA A 135 18.99 -10.88 -21.27
C ALA A 135 19.06 -9.53 -20.56
N ARG A 136 18.48 -9.45 -19.37
CA ARG A 136 18.57 -8.28 -18.48
C ARG A 136 19.14 -8.70 -17.12
N VAL A 137 19.81 -7.76 -16.46
CA VAL A 137 20.35 -7.97 -15.11
C VAL A 137 19.42 -7.32 -14.10
N GLU A 138 19.08 -8.07 -13.06
CA GLU A 138 18.24 -7.66 -11.92
C GLU A 138 19.11 -7.69 -10.64
N PRO A 139 18.96 -6.71 -9.73
CA PRO A 139 19.61 -6.77 -8.44
C PRO A 139 19.06 -7.94 -7.61
N VAL A 140 19.90 -8.52 -6.76
CA VAL A 140 19.46 -9.46 -5.73
C VAL A 140 19.18 -8.67 -4.47
N THR A 141 17.98 -8.80 -3.91
CA THR A 141 17.61 -8.20 -2.64
C THR A 141 17.67 -9.24 -1.52
N ARG A 142 18.22 -8.84 -0.37
CA ARG A 142 18.25 -9.62 0.87
C ARG A 142 17.33 -8.97 1.87
N HIS A 143 16.52 -9.81 2.51
CA HIS A 143 15.61 -9.38 3.55
C HIS A 143 16.28 -9.44 4.92
N HIS A 144 16.23 -8.34 5.66
CA HIS A 144 16.70 -8.25 7.03
C HIS A 144 15.53 -7.82 7.92
N GLN A 145 15.37 -8.49 9.07
CA GLN A 145 14.29 -8.21 10.01
C GLN A 145 14.88 -8.03 11.41
N THR A 146 14.45 -6.98 12.10
CA THR A 146 14.97 -6.58 13.41
C THR A 146 13.91 -5.80 14.20
N THR A 147 14.19 -5.39 15.43
CA THR A 147 13.33 -4.44 16.15
C THR A 147 13.94 -3.05 16.19
N TRP A 148 13.12 -2.04 16.45
CA TRP A 148 13.62 -0.67 16.65
C TRP A 148 14.70 -0.59 17.73
N ALA A 149 14.50 -1.33 18.83
CA ALA A 149 15.45 -1.38 19.95
C ALA A 149 16.81 -1.97 19.60
N THR A 150 16.95 -2.73 18.50
CA THR A 150 18.21 -3.33 18.07
C THR A 150 18.82 -2.64 16.86
N LEU A 151 18.02 -1.89 16.10
CA LEU A 151 18.50 -1.06 14.99
C LEU A 151 19.36 0.09 15.53
N ARG A 152 20.51 0.34 14.91
CA ARG A 152 21.36 1.48 15.28
C ARG A 152 21.69 2.32 14.05
N ARG A 153 21.97 3.60 14.27
CA ARG A 153 22.56 4.45 13.25
C ARG A 153 24.02 4.06 13.04
N SER A 154 24.43 3.87 11.80
CA SER A 154 25.84 3.72 11.42
C SER A 154 26.31 4.98 10.67
N PRO A 155 27.17 5.83 11.25
CA PRO A 155 27.70 7.01 10.57
C PRO A 155 28.65 6.64 9.41
N PRO A 156 28.78 7.48 8.35
CA PRO A 156 28.07 8.73 8.12
C PRO A 156 26.65 8.55 7.53
N ALA A 157 26.40 7.48 6.77
CA ALA A 157 25.12 7.20 6.13
C ALA A 157 24.88 5.68 6.03
N GLY A 158 24.23 5.12 7.04
CA GLY A 158 23.80 3.73 7.04
C GLY A 158 23.07 3.34 8.33
N LEU A 159 22.64 2.09 8.35
CA LEU A 159 22.01 1.44 9.50
C LEU A 159 22.83 0.21 9.90
N ASP A 160 22.96 -0.02 11.20
CA ASP A 160 23.50 -1.28 11.71
C ASP A 160 22.33 -2.17 12.12
N VAL A 161 22.30 -3.36 11.53
CA VAL A 161 21.34 -4.42 11.81
C VAL A 161 22.10 -5.64 12.33
N GLY A 162 22.15 -5.78 13.66
CA GLY A 162 22.76 -6.96 14.30
C GLY A 162 24.25 -7.12 14.02
N GLY A 163 25.00 -6.00 13.90
CA GLY A 163 26.43 -5.98 13.61
C GLY A 163 26.78 -5.91 12.12
N ALA A 164 25.78 -5.97 11.23
CA ALA A 164 25.96 -5.71 9.81
C ALA A 164 25.68 -4.24 9.50
N THR A 165 26.67 -3.52 8.98
CA THR A 165 26.47 -2.14 8.50
C THR A 165 25.90 -2.18 7.08
N LEU A 166 24.73 -1.57 6.91
CA LEU A 166 23.99 -1.42 5.67
C LEU A 166 24.06 0.04 5.20
N PRO A 167 24.79 0.33 4.12
CA PRO A 167 24.80 1.65 3.49
C PRO A 167 23.42 2.04 2.96
N ASP A 168 23.11 3.33 3.03
CA ASP A 168 21.83 3.87 2.55
C ASP A 168 21.49 3.55 1.10
N ASP A 169 22.49 3.62 0.23
CA ASP A 169 22.34 3.41 -1.21
C ASP A 169 22.05 1.95 -1.57
N GLN A 170 22.25 1.02 -0.63
CA GLN A 170 21.88 -0.38 -0.76
C GLN A 170 20.47 -0.65 -0.23
N ILE A 171 19.90 0.22 0.59
CA ILE A 171 18.57 -0.01 1.18
C ILE A 171 17.52 0.47 0.18
N ASP A 172 16.81 -0.49 -0.44
CA ASP A 172 15.74 -0.19 -1.39
C ASP A 172 14.48 0.27 -0.66
N LEU A 173 14.10 -0.47 0.40
CA LEU A 173 12.87 -0.22 1.15
C LEU A 173 13.03 -0.57 2.62
N ILE A 174 12.44 0.26 3.50
CA ILE A 174 12.28 -0.07 4.92
C ILE A 174 10.79 -0.14 5.25
N GLY A 175 10.33 -1.32 5.66
CA GLY A 175 9.01 -1.55 6.21
C GLY A 175 9.02 -1.44 7.73
N LEU A 176 8.21 -0.56 8.29
CA LEU A 176 8.00 -0.41 9.71
C LEU A 176 6.66 -1.07 10.07
N HIS A 177 6.71 -2.21 10.75
CA HIS A 177 5.51 -2.91 11.23
C HIS A 177 5.06 -2.28 12.54
N VAL A 178 4.56 -1.05 12.45
CA VAL A 178 4.05 -0.31 13.59
C VAL A 178 2.60 -0.70 13.83
N LEU A 179 2.28 -1.03 15.07
CA LEU A 179 0.91 -1.21 15.54
C LEU A 179 0.22 0.16 15.58
N ARG A 180 -0.44 0.54 14.48
CA ARG A 180 -1.39 1.65 14.49
C ARG A 180 -2.77 1.11 14.87
N GLY A 181 -3.13 1.31 16.13
CA GLY A 181 -4.55 1.32 16.49
C GLY A 181 -5.28 2.37 15.65
N ILE A 182 -6.52 2.07 15.27
CA ILE A 182 -7.33 3.03 14.52
C ILE A 182 -7.51 4.29 15.39
N PRO A 183 -7.30 5.53 14.88
CA PRO A 183 -7.49 6.73 15.69
C PRO A 183 -8.90 6.85 16.29
N HIS A 184 -9.05 7.54 17.41
CA HIS A 184 -10.36 7.76 18.04
C HIS A 184 -11.30 8.62 17.17
N ASP A 185 -10.74 9.49 16.34
CA ASP A 185 -11.47 10.37 15.43
C ASP A 185 -11.61 9.80 14.01
N ALA A 186 -11.32 8.51 13.82
CA ALA A 186 -11.40 7.87 12.51
C ALA A 186 -12.83 7.85 11.95
N TYR A 187 -12.92 7.99 10.63
CA TYR A 187 -14.16 7.82 9.88
C TYR A 187 -14.08 6.56 9.02
N ALA A 188 -15.21 5.90 8.84
CA ALA A 188 -15.38 4.82 7.87
C ALA A 188 -16.28 5.29 6.72
N ILE A 189 -15.95 4.83 5.51
CA ILE A 189 -16.81 4.97 4.34
C ILE A 189 -17.69 3.73 4.28
N VAL A 190 -18.99 3.91 4.49
CA VAL A 190 -19.98 2.85 4.32
C VAL A 190 -20.33 2.80 2.84
N THR A 191 -19.88 1.75 2.17
CA THR A 191 -20.14 1.48 0.74
C THR A 191 -21.29 0.49 0.59
N GLY A 192 -22.06 0.62 -0.49
CA GLY A 192 -23.15 -0.32 -0.80
C GLY A 192 -24.52 0.05 -0.25
N GLU A 193 -24.64 1.18 0.47
CA GLU A 193 -25.94 1.84 0.65
C GLU A 193 -26.29 2.57 -0.64
N SER A 194 -27.35 2.14 -1.31
CA SER A 194 -27.97 2.82 -2.44
C SER A 194 -29.18 3.63 -1.97
N PRO A 195 -29.50 4.77 -2.60
CA PRO A 195 -30.77 5.46 -2.36
C PRO A 195 -32.00 4.54 -2.48
N ASP A 196 -31.90 3.50 -3.32
CA ASP A 196 -32.96 2.51 -3.55
C ASP A 196 -33.21 1.59 -2.34
N ASP A 197 -32.23 1.42 -1.45
CA ASP A 197 -32.41 0.66 -0.19
C ASP A 197 -33.39 1.35 0.76
N TYR A 198 -33.65 2.65 0.55
CA TYR A 198 -34.60 3.46 1.30
C TYR A 198 -35.99 3.48 0.67
N TRP A 199 -36.47 2.31 0.22
CA TRP A 199 -37.78 2.14 -0.44
C TRP A 199 -38.96 2.75 0.34
N TYR A 200 -38.82 2.90 1.66
CA TYR A 200 -39.83 3.48 2.55
C TYR A 200 -39.87 5.02 2.57
N VAL A 201 -38.84 5.71 2.08
CA VAL A 201 -38.78 7.19 2.10
C VAL A 201 -39.82 7.79 1.14
N LEU A 202 -39.98 7.21 -0.04
CA LEU A 202 -40.98 7.66 -1.01
C LEU A 202 -42.43 7.55 -0.48
N PRO A 203 -42.90 6.41 0.05
CA PRO A 203 -44.26 6.31 0.60
C PRO A 203 -44.48 7.21 1.83
N ILE A 204 -43.47 7.38 2.71
CA ILE A 204 -43.56 8.34 3.82
C ILE A 204 -43.72 9.78 3.32
N THR A 205 -42.93 10.15 2.30
CA THR A 205 -43.00 11.49 1.70
C THR A 205 -44.35 11.75 1.06
N ILE A 206 -44.93 10.76 0.37
CA ILE A 206 -46.29 10.84 -0.19
C ILE A 206 -47.33 11.01 0.91
N ALA A 207 -47.23 10.22 2.00
CA ALA A 207 -48.17 10.32 3.12
C ALA A 207 -48.12 11.70 3.79
N LEU A 208 -46.91 12.25 3.99
CA LEU A 208 -46.71 13.60 4.52
C LEU A 208 -47.28 14.67 3.58
N ALA A 209 -47.06 14.55 2.27
CA ALA A 209 -47.59 15.46 1.28
C ALA A 209 -49.12 15.44 1.22
N ALA A 210 -49.73 14.26 1.27
CA ALA A 210 -51.18 14.09 1.34
C ALA A 210 -51.77 14.72 2.61
N THR A 211 -51.09 14.55 3.75
CA THR A 211 -51.48 15.18 5.01
C THR A 211 -51.44 16.71 4.90
N MET A 212 -50.36 17.26 4.34
CA MET A 212 -50.26 18.69 4.07
C MET A 212 -51.37 19.19 3.13
N LEU A 213 -51.71 18.44 2.08
CA LEU A 213 -52.79 18.78 1.16
C LEU A 213 -54.16 18.83 1.86
N VAL A 214 -54.43 17.88 2.76
CA VAL A 214 -55.66 17.88 3.55
C VAL A 214 -55.73 19.11 4.46
N PHE A 215 -54.63 19.46 5.13
CA PHE A 215 -54.56 20.67 5.96
C PHE A 215 -54.73 21.94 5.12
N ALA A 216 -54.05 22.04 3.98
CA ALA A 216 -54.18 23.17 3.07
C ALA A 216 -55.63 23.31 2.55
N TRP A 217 -56.26 22.19 2.18
CA TRP A 217 -57.66 22.17 1.75
C TRP A 217 -58.61 22.58 2.88
N ALA A 218 -58.42 22.05 4.09
CA ALA A 218 -59.22 22.40 5.26
C ALA A 218 -59.09 23.90 5.60
N LEU A 219 -57.87 24.45 5.51
CA LEU A 219 -57.60 25.87 5.71
C LEU A 219 -58.31 26.74 4.66
N VAL A 220 -58.18 26.41 3.38
CA VAL A 220 -58.88 27.13 2.29
C VAL A 220 -60.39 27.05 2.46
N ARG A 221 -60.92 25.90 2.87
CA ARG A 221 -62.35 25.70 3.14
C ARG A 221 -62.83 26.54 4.33
N ALA A 222 -62.08 26.58 5.42
CA ALA A 222 -62.39 27.40 6.59
C ALA A 222 -62.40 28.88 6.23
N ILE A 223 -61.37 29.36 5.52
CA ILE A 223 -61.29 30.73 4.99
C ILE A 223 -62.52 31.06 4.12
N ARG A 224 -62.90 30.18 3.18
CA ARG A 224 -64.07 30.42 2.32
C ARG A 224 -65.40 30.43 3.09
N ARG A 225 -65.54 29.64 4.15
CA ARG A 225 -66.76 29.60 4.97
C ARG A 225 -66.87 30.82 5.86
N ASP A 226 -65.76 31.24 6.47
CA ASP A 226 -65.79 32.20 7.56
C ASP A 226 -65.53 33.64 7.08
N LEU A 227 -64.94 33.85 5.89
CA LEU A 227 -64.62 35.17 5.34
C LEU A 227 -65.47 35.56 4.10
N TRP A 228 -66.35 34.68 3.61
CA TRP A 228 -67.29 35.01 2.51
C TRP A 228 -68.71 35.13 3.08
N PRO A 229 -69.26 36.34 3.28
CA PRO A 229 -70.63 36.49 3.70
C PRO A 229 -71.57 35.97 2.61
N ALA A 230 -72.64 35.28 3.01
CA ALA A 230 -73.76 34.97 2.13
C ALA A 230 -74.21 36.27 1.46
N ARG A 231 -74.19 36.31 0.12
CA ARG A 231 -74.86 37.39 -0.61
C ARG A 231 -76.33 37.31 -0.24
N ALA A 232 -76.80 38.31 0.49
CA ALA A 232 -78.20 38.52 0.80
C ALA A 232 -79.00 38.51 -0.51
N GLY A 233 -79.95 37.59 -0.60
CA GLY A 233 -81.12 37.71 -1.47
C GLY A 233 -82.22 38.42 -0.72
#